data_AF-A0A7J9N6H0-F1
#
_entry.id   AF-A0A7J9N6H0-F1
#
_cell.length_a   1.000
_cell.length_b   1.000
_cell.length_c   1.000
_cell.angle_alpha   90.00
_cell.angle_beta   90.00
_cell.angle_gamma   90.00
#
_symmetry.space_group_name_H-M   'P 1'
#
loop_
_entity.id
_entity.type
_entity.pdbx_description
1 polymer ?
#
loop_
_entity_poly.entity_id
_entity_poly.type
_entity_poly.pdbx_seq_one_letter_code
_entity_poly.pdbx_strand_id
1 'polypeptide(L)'
;MGGIERKNSDEVLVVGVTFMKKGDLLMDQLENIIEKEQVNSSQTLRRKIGEAVSKILIYERLLFQLASSPRLYNLIQVSIEAGQGVKLPTPYKVSDVYLESEHQRVRDWVNGLKTHWKELGATLMCD
;
A
#
# COMPACT_ATOMS: atom_id res chain seq x y z
N MET A 1 49.29 -5.56 -12.09
CA MET A 1 48.50 -6.39 -11.16
C MET A 1 47.63 -5.46 -10.35
N GLY A 2 46.32 -5.58 -10.54
CA GLY A 2 45.32 -4.82 -9.81
C GLY A 2 45.03 -5.44 -8.44
N GLY A 3 44.55 -4.59 -7.53
CA GLY A 3 43.81 -4.98 -6.34
C GLY A 3 42.66 -3.99 -6.21
N ILE A 4 41.51 -4.32 -6.80
CA ILE A 4 40.24 -3.62 -6.56
C ILE A 4 39.64 -4.27 -5.32
N GLU A 5 39.72 -3.60 -4.19
CA GLU A 5 38.90 -3.93 -3.04
C GLU A 5 37.55 -3.20 -3.21
N ARG A 6 36.53 -3.97 -3.59
CA ARG A 6 35.15 -3.49 -3.73
C ARG A 6 34.61 -3.08 -2.37
N LYS A 7 34.25 -1.82 -2.19
CA LYS A 7 33.32 -1.41 -1.13
C LYS A 7 32.04 -0.86 -1.74
N ASN A 8 31.00 -1.68 -1.53
CA ASN A 8 29.57 -1.42 -1.44
C ASN A 8 28.97 -0.26 -2.25
N SER A 9 28.17 -0.63 -3.24
CA SER A 9 27.37 0.21 -4.15
C SER A 9 26.22 0.97 -3.48
N ASP A 10 25.99 0.77 -2.19
CA ASP A 10 24.78 1.27 -1.51
C ASP A 10 25.00 2.60 -0.76
N GLU A 11 26.24 3.07 -0.62
CA GLU A 11 26.53 4.44 -0.13
C GLU A 11 26.53 5.49 -1.25
N VAL A 12 26.46 5.06 -2.52
CA VAL A 12 26.69 5.95 -3.68
C VAL A 12 25.46 6.78 -4.06
N LEU A 13 24.26 6.48 -3.53
CA LEU A 13 23.05 7.24 -3.90
C LEU A 13 22.64 8.34 -2.91
N VAL A 14 23.31 8.48 -1.75
CA VAL A 14 23.05 9.59 -0.81
C VAL A 14 24.14 10.68 -0.86
N VAL A 15 25.24 10.43 -1.58
CA VAL A 15 26.40 11.36 -1.68
C VAL A 15 26.35 12.22 -2.95
N GLY A 16 25.23 12.23 -3.68
CA GLY A 16 25.02 13.08 -4.86
C GLY A 16 24.71 14.56 -4.57
N VAL A 17 24.64 14.97 -3.30
CA VAL A 17 24.38 16.35 -2.91
C VAL A 17 25.41 16.81 -1.87
N THR A 18 26.60 17.19 -2.31
CA THR A 18 27.31 18.36 -1.75
C THR A 18 28.57 18.65 -2.56
N PHE A 19 28.48 19.61 -3.49
CA PHE A 19 29.51 20.64 -3.72
C PHE A 19 28.85 21.87 -4.35
N MET A 20 27.90 22.49 -3.65
CA MET A 20 27.46 23.85 -3.97
C MET A 20 27.96 24.80 -2.89
N LYS A 21 28.69 25.83 -3.31
CA LYS A 21 29.34 26.85 -2.48
C LYS A 21 28.32 27.44 -1.49
N LYS A 22 28.69 27.54 -0.21
CA LYS A 22 27.86 27.93 0.95
C LYS A 22 27.31 29.38 0.91
N GLY A 23 27.21 30.02 -0.25
CA GLY A 23 26.85 31.44 -0.40
C GLY A 23 25.63 31.74 -1.26
N ASP A 24 25.19 30.84 -2.14
CA ASP A 24 24.33 31.26 -3.28
C ASP A 24 22.95 30.57 -3.36
N LEU A 25 22.60 29.68 -2.42
CA LEU A 25 21.31 28.98 -2.46
C LEU A 25 20.38 29.46 -1.35
N LEU A 26 19.40 30.29 -1.72
CA LEU A 26 18.33 30.74 -0.85
C LEU A 26 17.51 29.53 -0.36
N MET A 27 17.15 29.51 0.93
CA MET A 27 16.32 28.44 1.54
C MET A 27 15.05 28.17 0.72
N ASP A 28 14.44 29.21 0.15
CA ASP A 28 13.26 29.14 -0.73
C ASP A 28 13.49 28.31 -2.01
N GLN A 29 14.71 28.31 -2.57
CA GLN A 29 15.07 27.48 -3.72
C GLN A 29 15.23 26.01 -3.32
N LEU A 30 15.78 25.78 -2.13
CA LEU A 30 15.96 24.45 -1.55
C LEU A 30 14.60 23.80 -1.27
N GLU A 31 13.65 24.56 -0.69
CA GLU A 31 12.28 24.10 -0.48
C GLU A 31 11.57 23.77 -1.81
N ASN A 32 11.70 24.61 -2.84
CA ASN A 32 11.09 24.38 -4.15
C ASN A 32 11.64 23.13 -4.86
N ILE A 33 12.94 22.87 -4.73
CA ILE A 33 13.57 21.67 -5.28
C ILE A 33 13.09 20.42 -4.53
N ILE A 34 13.09 20.45 -3.20
CA ILE A 34 12.58 19.34 -2.37
C ILE A 34 11.12 19.06 -2.69
N GLU A 35 10.29 20.10 -2.81
CA GLU A 35 8.87 19.97 -3.14
C GLU A 35 8.66 19.36 -4.53
N LYS A 36 9.41 19.80 -5.55
CA LYS A 36 9.35 19.22 -6.90
C LYS A 36 9.81 17.77 -6.94
N GLU A 37 10.87 17.41 -6.22
CA GLU A 37 11.38 16.04 -6.13
C GLU A 37 10.31 15.12 -5.50
N GLN A 38 9.67 15.57 -4.42
CA GLN A 38 8.62 14.83 -3.71
C GLN A 38 7.31 14.72 -4.53
N VAL A 39 6.92 15.77 -5.25
CA VAL A 39 5.76 15.73 -6.15
C VAL A 39 5.99 14.75 -7.30
N ASN A 40 7.18 14.75 -7.89
CA ASN A 40 7.54 13.83 -8.98
C ASN A 40 7.59 12.37 -8.52
N SER A 41 8.10 12.10 -7.31
CA SER A 41 8.15 10.76 -6.73
C SER A 41 6.73 10.23 -6.44
N SER A 42 5.85 11.07 -5.90
CA SER A 42 4.45 10.74 -5.59
C SER A 42 3.61 10.48 -6.86
N GLN A 43 3.78 11.30 -7.90
CA GLN A 43 3.13 11.06 -9.20
C GLN A 43 3.59 9.75 -9.83
N THR A 44 4.89 9.44 -9.73
CA THR A 44 5.45 8.19 -10.22
C THR A 44 4.91 6.98 -9.46
N LEU A 45 4.75 7.09 -8.13
CA LEU A 45 4.16 6.05 -7.30
C LEU A 45 2.68 5.81 -7.65
N ARG A 46 1.88 6.87 -7.77
CA ARG A 46 0.46 6.78 -8.16
C ARG A 46 0.29 6.09 -9.50
N ARG A 47 1.12 6.42 -10.48
CA ARG A 47 1.12 5.76 -11.80
C ARG A 47 1.44 4.27 -11.68
N LYS A 48 2.49 3.89 -10.94
CA LYS A 48 2.88 2.48 -10.74
C LYS A 48 1.77 1.67 -10.07
N ILE A 49 1.11 2.24 -9.05
CA ILE A 49 -0.02 1.59 -8.38
C ILE A 49 -1.19 1.42 -9.36
N GLY A 50 -1.54 2.46 -10.11
CA GLY A 50 -2.59 2.41 -11.13
C GLY A 50 -2.35 1.35 -12.20
N GLU A 51 -1.11 1.24 -12.71
CA GLU A 51 -0.71 0.18 -13.65
C GLU A 51 -0.81 -1.22 -13.03
N ALA A 52 -0.38 -1.40 -11.78
CA ALA A 52 -0.45 -2.70 -11.10
C ALA A 52 -1.90 -3.15 -10.87
N VAL A 53 -2.76 -2.26 -10.38
CA VAL A 53 -4.20 -2.51 -10.22
C VAL A 53 -4.83 -2.86 -11.57
N SER A 54 -4.54 -2.07 -12.61
CA SER A 54 -5.09 -2.30 -13.96
C SER A 54 -4.73 -3.70 -14.49
N LYS A 55 -3.48 -4.13 -14.30
CA LYS A 55 -3.04 -5.48 -14.69
C LYS A 55 -3.84 -6.56 -13.97
N ILE A 56 -4.00 -6.46 -12.65
CA ILE A 56 -4.79 -7.44 -11.87
C ILE A 56 -6.21 -7.52 -12.41
N LEU A 57 -6.88 -6.38 -12.59
CA LEU A 57 -8.27 -6.34 -13.06
C LEU A 57 -8.45 -6.98 -14.44
N ILE A 58 -7.53 -6.70 -15.38
CA ILE A 58 -7.59 -7.21 -16.74
C ILE A 58 -7.28 -8.71 -16.79
N TYR A 59 -6.16 -9.15 -16.19
CA TYR A 59 -5.70 -10.53 -16.32
C TYR A 59 -6.55 -11.52 -15.52
N GLU A 60 -7.03 -11.12 -14.34
CA GLU A 60 -7.90 -11.95 -13.51
C GLU A 60 -9.39 -11.81 -13.88
N ARG A 61 -9.69 -11.05 -14.96
CA ARG A 61 -11.04 -10.80 -15.48
C ARG A 61 -12.01 -10.27 -14.41
N LEU A 62 -11.51 -9.40 -13.55
CA LEU A 62 -12.30 -8.79 -12.49
C LEU A 62 -13.07 -7.58 -13.01
N LEU A 63 -14.14 -7.22 -12.30
CA LEU A 63 -14.95 -6.05 -12.62
C LEU A 63 -14.14 -4.77 -12.41
N PHE A 64 -14.15 -3.85 -13.40
CA PHE A 64 -13.44 -2.57 -13.28
C PHE A 64 -13.94 -1.70 -12.11
N GLN A 65 -15.18 -1.91 -11.66
CA GLN A 65 -15.74 -1.25 -10.47
C GLN A 65 -14.94 -1.55 -9.19
N LEU A 66 -14.16 -2.65 -9.15
CA LEU A 66 -13.26 -2.93 -8.03
C LEU A 66 -12.15 -1.91 -7.86
N ALA A 67 -11.79 -1.14 -8.90
CA ALA A 67 -10.84 -0.04 -8.79
C ALA A 67 -11.29 1.02 -7.76
N SER A 68 -12.61 1.15 -7.56
CA SER A 68 -13.22 2.05 -6.58
C SER A 68 -13.56 1.35 -5.25
N SER A 69 -13.14 0.10 -5.07
CA SER A 69 -13.45 -0.67 -3.87
C SER A 69 -12.69 -0.13 -2.66
N PRO A 70 -13.38 0.19 -1.54
CA PRO A 70 -12.71 0.51 -0.28
C PRO A 70 -11.74 -0.59 0.19
N ARG A 71 -12.03 -1.85 -0.15
CA ARG A 71 -11.16 -2.98 0.20
C ARG A 71 -9.84 -2.95 -0.56
N LEU A 72 -9.88 -2.58 -1.85
CA LEU A 72 -8.67 -2.45 -2.66
C LEU A 72 -7.83 -1.25 -2.21
N TYR A 73 -8.48 -0.14 -1.87
CA TYR A 73 -7.80 1.02 -1.29
C TYR A 73 -7.09 0.66 0.02
N ASN A 74 -7.79 -0.04 0.94
CA ASN A 74 -7.19 -0.48 2.20
C ASN A 74 -6.01 -1.43 1.98
N LEU A 75 -6.09 -2.33 1.00
CA LEU A 75 -4.97 -3.22 0.65
C LEU A 75 -3.73 -2.42 0.21
N ILE A 76 -3.92 -1.40 -0.63
CA ILE A 76 -2.83 -0.53 -1.08
C ILE A 76 -2.23 0.21 0.12
N GLN A 77 -3.07 0.76 1.00
CA GLN A 77 -2.63 1.50 2.19
C GLN A 77 -1.80 0.64 3.13
N VAL A 78 -2.30 -0.55 3.50
CA VAL A 78 -1.57 -1.50 4.35
C VAL A 78 -0.25 -1.93 3.71
N SER A 79 -0.22 -2.07 2.38
CA SER A 79 1.02 -2.41 1.65
C SER A 79 2.05 -1.28 1.70
N ILE A 80 1.62 -0.02 1.65
CA ILE A 80 2.51 1.15 1.79
C ILE A 80 3.06 1.21 3.21
N GLU A 81 2.22 1.01 4.22
CA GLU A 81 2.61 1.05 5.64
C GLU A 81 3.59 -0.08 6.00
N ALA A 82 3.37 -1.28 5.46
CA ALA A 82 4.25 -2.43 5.70
C ALA A 82 5.61 -2.33 4.98
N GLY A 83 5.73 -1.44 3.99
CA GLY A 83 6.99 -1.17 3.28
C GLY A 83 7.45 -2.29 2.35
N GLN A 84 8.75 -2.33 2.06
CA GLN A 84 9.33 -3.35 1.17
C GLN A 84 9.42 -4.71 1.86
N GLY A 85 9.17 -5.78 1.10
CA GLY A 85 9.30 -7.16 1.59
C GLY A 85 7.98 -7.84 1.99
N VAL A 86 6.84 -7.17 1.79
CA VAL A 86 5.52 -7.79 1.95
C VAL A 86 5.39 -8.98 1.00
N LYS A 87 5.17 -10.16 1.56
CA LYS A 87 4.86 -11.38 0.80
C LYS A 87 3.35 -11.55 0.75
N LEU A 88 2.83 -11.80 -0.44
CA LEU A 88 1.44 -12.19 -0.60
C LEU A 88 1.16 -13.50 0.15
N PRO A 89 -0.04 -13.65 0.73
CA PRO A 89 -0.43 -14.89 1.36
C PRO A 89 -0.57 -16.00 0.32
N THR A 90 -0.29 -17.24 0.72
CA THR A 90 -0.53 -18.40 -0.14
C THR A 90 -2.03 -18.69 -0.26
N PRO A 91 -2.50 -19.34 -1.34
CA PRO A 91 -3.90 -19.73 -1.48
C PRO A 91 -4.43 -20.53 -0.27
N TYR A 92 -3.60 -21.41 0.31
CA TYR A 92 -3.94 -22.15 1.52
C TYR A 92 -4.19 -21.24 2.73
N LYS A 93 -3.30 -20.25 2.96
CA LYS A 93 -3.52 -19.29 4.06
C LYS A 93 -4.78 -18.46 3.86
N VAL A 94 -5.09 -18.09 2.60
CA VAL A 94 -6.30 -17.33 2.29
C VAL A 94 -7.56 -18.16 2.53
N SER A 95 -7.59 -19.40 2.05
CA SER A 95 -8.76 -20.28 2.14
C SER A 95 -9.02 -20.88 3.52
N ASP A 96 -8.00 -20.94 4.38
CA ASP A 96 -8.11 -21.53 5.72
C ASP A 96 -8.02 -20.43 6.79
N VAL A 97 -6.80 -19.93 7.04
CA VAL A 97 -6.51 -19.02 8.15
C VAL A 97 -7.27 -17.69 8.06
N TYR A 98 -7.17 -16.99 6.91
CA TYR A 98 -7.80 -15.68 6.77
C TYR A 98 -9.32 -15.78 6.58
N LEU A 99 -9.80 -16.85 5.93
CA LEU A 99 -11.23 -17.10 5.82
C LEU A 99 -11.87 -17.34 7.18
N GLU A 100 -11.25 -18.15 8.04
CA GLU A 100 -11.77 -18.42 9.38
C GLU A 100 -11.73 -17.17 10.28
N SER A 101 -10.67 -16.35 10.15
CA SER A 101 -10.61 -15.06 10.84
C SER A 101 -11.73 -14.12 10.41
N GLU A 102 -12.04 -14.03 9.11
CA GLU A 102 -13.14 -13.20 8.62
C GLU A 102 -14.49 -13.76 9.05
N HIS A 103 -14.65 -15.08 9.06
CA HIS A 103 -15.86 -15.74 9.53
C HIS A 103 -16.10 -15.46 11.01
N GLN A 104 -15.07 -15.54 11.86
CA GLN A 104 -15.16 -15.19 13.27
C GLN A 104 -15.55 -13.72 13.46
N ARG A 105 -14.91 -12.80 12.74
CA ARG A 105 -15.23 -11.36 12.78
C ARG A 105 -16.70 -11.10 12.44
N VAL A 106 -17.23 -11.74 11.40
CA VAL A 106 -18.64 -11.61 11.01
C VAL A 106 -19.55 -12.21 12.07
N ARG A 107 -19.21 -13.39 12.64
CA ARG A 107 -19.97 -13.99 13.74
C ARG A 107 -20.06 -13.08 14.95
N ASP A 108 -18.94 -12.50 15.37
CA ASP A 108 -18.89 -11.59 16.52
C ASP A 108 -19.72 -10.33 16.27
N TRP A 109 -19.63 -9.76 15.07
CA TRP A 109 -20.47 -8.63 14.67
C TRP A 109 -21.96 -8.97 14.69
N VAL A 110 -22.36 -10.10 14.12
CA VAL A 110 -23.76 -10.56 14.13
C VAL A 110 -24.24 -10.80 15.57
N ASN A 111 -23.41 -11.39 16.42
CA ASN A 111 -23.77 -11.62 17.82
C ASN A 111 -23.90 -10.30 18.61
N GLY A 112 -23.08 -9.29 18.31
CA GLY A 112 -23.25 -7.94 18.86
C GLY A 112 -24.53 -7.24 18.37
N LEU A 113 -24.97 -7.52 17.13
CA LEU A 113 -26.26 -7.02 16.65
C LEU A 113 -27.44 -7.76 17.30
N LYS A 114 -27.32 -9.07 17.51
CA LYS A 114 -28.36 -9.90 18.14
C LYS A 114 -28.84 -9.37 19.48
N THR A 115 -27.96 -8.77 20.26
CA THR A 115 -28.33 -8.20 21.57
C THR A 115 -29.39 -7.10 21.44
N HIS A 116 -29.45 -6.41 20.31
CA HIS A 116 -30.36 -5.30 20.04
C HIS A 116 -31.62 -5.71 19.25
N TRP A 117 -31.72 -6.96 18.79
CA TRP A 117 -32.82 -7.38 17.91
C TRP A 117 -34.20 -7.26 18.55
N LYS A 118 -34.31 -7.59 19.86
CA LYS A 118 -35.57 -7.50 20.59
C LYS A 118 -36.07 -6.05 20.69
N GLU A 119 -35.15 -5.10 20.86
CA GLU A 119 -35.46 -3.67 20.99
C GLU A 119 -35.83 -3.05 19.64
N LEU A 120 -35.16 -3.49 18.57
CA LEU A 120 -35.33 -2.97 17.22
C LEU A 120 -36.44 -3.68 16.43
N GLY A 121 -37.07 -4.72 16.98
CA GLY A 121 -38.01 -5.57 16.26
C GLY A 121 -37.40 -6.26 15.03
N ALA A 122 -36.09 -6.48 15.04
CA ALA A 122 -35.37 -7.02 13.89
C ALA A 122 -35.62 -8.53 13.73
N THR A 123 -35.83 -8.97 12.48
CA THR A 123 -35.99 -10.39 12.11
C THR A 123 -34.95 -10.76 11.07
N LEU A 124 -34.32 -11.93 11.20
CA LEU A 124 -33.35 -12.43 10.24
C LEU A 124 -34.07 -12.98 9.01
N MET A 125 -33.71 -12.48 7.82
CA MET A 125 -34.12 -13.07 6.56
C MET A 125 -32.93 -13.83 5.96
N CYS A 126 -33.16 -15.09 5.59
CA CYS A 126 -32.25 -15.87 4.76
C CYS A 126 -32.86 -15.98 3.37
N ASP A 127 -32.03 -15.81 2.35
CA ASP A 127 -32.32 -16.18 0.95
C ASP A 127 -31.95 -17.66 0.74
#